data_AF-A0A094ASS5-F1
#
_entry.id   AF-A0A094ASS5-F1
#
_cell.length_a   1.000
_cell.length_b   1.000
_cell.length_c   1.000
_cell.angle_alpha   90.00
_cell.angle_beta   90.00
_cell.angle_gamma   90.00
#
_symmetry.space_group_name_H-M   'P 1'
#
loop_
_entity.id
_entity.type
_entity.pdbx_description
1 polymer ?
#
loop_
_entity_poly.entity_id
_entity_poly.type
_entity_poly.pdbx_seq_one_letter_code
_entity_poly.pdbx_strand_id
1 'polypeptide(L)'
;MKGTPLSDAREWLAENPSESIAVASRIFKVKVSTLRMSISRPQRLRRGGQNKILTTAQLEALKQWITQQYKLGLGATQQMTFAARTKA
;
A
#
# COMPACT_ATOMS: atom_id res chain seq x y z
N MET A 1 3.89 12.98 -16.62
CA MET A 1 2.72 12.92 -15.71
C MET A 1 2.56 14.31 -15.12
N LYS A 2 1.38 14.95 -15.23
CA LYS A 2 1.15 16.24 -14.55
C LYS A 2 1.05 15.98 -13.05
N GLY A 3 1.93 16.59 -12.26
CA GLY A 3 1.88 16.54 -10.80
C GLY A 3 0.56 17.12 -10.28
N THR A 4 0.20 16.75 -9.05
CA THR A 4 -0.92 17.43 -8.38
C THR A 4 -0.43 18.78 -7.86
N PRO A 5 -1.26 19.83 -7.77
CA PRO A 5 -0.85 21.13 -7.23
C PRO A 5 -0.22 21.05 -5.83
N LEU A 6 -0.58 20.02 -5.05
CA LEU A 6 0.01 19.75 -3.73
C LEU A 6 1.43 19.15 -3.84
N SER A 7 1.66 18.28 -4.81
CA SER A 7 2.99 17.72 -5.11
C SER A 7 3.94 18.82 -5.58
N ASP A 8 3.48 19.63 -6.53
CA ASP A 8 4.27 20.72 -7.13
C ASP A 8 4.64 21.77 -6.08
N ALA A 9 3.69 22.13 -5.19
CA ALA A 9 3.94 23.04 -4.07
C ALA A 9 4.99 22.50 -3.08
N ARG A 10 5.05 21.18 -2.91
CA ARG A 10 6.01 20.53 -2.01
C ARG A 10 7.40 20.47 -2.62
N GLU A 11 7.49 20.19 -3.92
CA GLU A 11 8.74 20.21 -4.67
C GLU A 11 9.32 21.62 -4.73
N TRP A 12 8.49 22.62 -5.02
CA TRP A 12 8.93 24.02 -5.03
C TRP A 12 9.45 24.51 -3.67
N LEU A 13 8.84 24.09 -2.55
CA LEU A 13 9.36 24.39 -1.20
C LEU A 13 10.65 23.64 -0.87
N ALA A 14 10.88 22.47 -1.46
CA ALA A 14 12.14 21.74 -1.31
C ALA A 14 13.28 22.43 -2.07
N GLU A 15 12.97 23.02 -3.22
CA GLU A 15 13.92 23.82 -4.02
C GLU A 15 14.19 25.20 -3.41
N ASN A 16 13.25 25.76 -2.64
CA ASN A 16 13.33 27.10 -2.05
C ASN A 16 13.15 27.06 -0.51
N PRO A 17 14.16 26.60 0.26
CA PRO A 17 14.03 26.41 1.71
C PRO A 17 13.89 27.71 2.53
N SER A 18 14.26 28.85 1.94
CA SER A 18 14.12 30.18 2.57
C SER A 18 12.69 30.74 2.48
N GLU A 19 11.86 30.18 1.60
CA GLU A 19 10.51 30.66 1.34
C GLU A 19 9.50 30.08 2.33
N SER A 20 8.45 30.85 2.59
CA SER A 20 7.41 30.43 3.54
C SER A 20 6.35 29.53 2.90
N ILE A 21 5.77 28.63 3.70
CA ILE A 21 4.64 27.78 3.29
C ILE A 21 3.45 28.63 2.79
N ALA A 22 3.29 29.85 3.30
CA ALA A 22 2.25 30.78 2.87
C ALA A 22 2.47 31.28 1.43
N VAL A 23 3.72 31.46 1.01
CA VAL A 23 4.07 31.85 -0.37
C VAL A 23 3.76 30.71 -1.33
N ALA A 24 4.21 29.49 -1.03
CA ALA A 24 3.88 28.30 -1.82
C ALA A 24 2.35 28.07 -1.91
N SER A 25 1.63 28.25 -0.81
CA SER A 25 0.16 28.15 -0.77
C SER A 25 -0.52 29.12 -1.76
N ARG A 26 -0.01 30.35 -1.88
CA ARG A 26 -0.54 31.37 -2.81
C ARG A 26 -0.21 31.05 -4.27
N ILE A 27 1.03 30.64 -4.56
CA ILE A 27 1.49 30.31 -5.92
C ILE A 27 0.68 29.14 -6.49
N PHE A 28 0.56 28.06 -5.72
CA PHE A 28 -0.07 26.81 -6.18
C PHE A 28 -1.57 26.73 -5.87
N LYS A 29 -2.15 27.76 -5.26
CA LYS A 29 -3.58 27.83 -4.87
C LYS A 29 -4.03 26.64 -4.01
N VAL A 30 -3.16 26.20 -3.09
CA VAL A 30 -3.44 25.11 -2.14
C VAL A 30 -3.63 25.70 -0.74
N LYS A 31 -4.56 25.20 0.06
CA LYS A 31 -4.74 25.67 1.45
C LYS A 31 -3.46 25.45 2.28
N VAL A 32 -3.06 26.45 3.07
CA VAL A 32 -1.88 26.39 3.96
C VAL A 32 -1.91 25.17 4.88
N SER A 33 -3.07 24.87 5.47
CA SER A 33 -3.25 23.71 6.35
C SER A 33 -3.01 22.38 5.64
N THR A 34 -3.45 22.26 4.39
CA THR A 34 -3.23 21.07 3.55
C THR A 34 -1.76 20.90 3.20
N LEU A 35 -1.08 21.98 2.81
CA LEU A 35 0.35 21.95 2.48
C LEU A 35 1.18 21.59 3.72
N ARG A 36 0.88 22.22 4.88
CA ARG A 36 1.54 21.92 6.15
C ARG A 36 1.36 20.46 6.57
N MET A 37 0.15 19.90 6.41
CA MET A 37 -0.10 18.48 6.66
C MET A 37 0.63 17.55 5.69
N SER A 38 0.78 17.95 4.43
CA SER A 38 1.52 17.17 3.42
C SER A 38 3.02 17.14 3.68
N ILE A 39 3.56 18.17 4.34
CA ILE A 39 4.96 18.24 4.76
C ILE A 39 5.17 17.45 6.05
N SER A 40 4.29 17.62 7.05
CA SER A 40 4.47 17.02 8.38
C SER A 40 4.16 15.52 8.44
N ARG A 41 3.29 15.02 7.55
CA ARG A 41 2.98 13.60 7.54
C ARG A 41 4.16 12.84 6.92
N PRO A 42 4.83 11.94 7.67
CA PRO A 42 5.65 10.92 7.03
C PRO A 42 4.78 10.22 6.00
N GLN A 43 5.31 9.94 4.81
CA GLN A 43 4.58 9.11 3.84
C GLN A 43 4.24 7.81 4.56
N ARG A 44 2.97 7.68 4.99
CA ARG A 44 2.45 6.38 5.34
C ARG A 44 2.54 5.62 4.03
N LEU A 45 3.52 4.73 3.92
CA LEU A 45 3.50 3.65 2.95
C LEU A 45 2.06 3.21 2.88
N ARG A 46 1.42 3.46 1.73
CA ARG A 46 0.04 3.03 1.53
C ARG A 46 0.07 1.57 1.94
N ARG A 47 -0.60 1.23 3.03
CA ARG A 47 -0.78 -0.17 3.42
C ARG A 47 -1.62 -0.73 2.29
N GLY A 48 -0.96 -1.25 1.26
CA GLY A 48 -1.62 -1.95 0.18
C GLY A 48 -2.41 -3.11 0.77
N GLY A 49 -3.22 -3.77 -0.06
CA GLY A 49 -3.87 -5.00 0.37
C GLY A 49 -2.83 -5.97 0.96
N GLN A 50 -3.18 -6.66 2.04
CA GLN A 50 -2.35 -7.71 2.66
C GLN A 50 -2.22 -8.95 1.77
N ASN A 51 -2.46 -8.81 0.46
CA ASN A 51 -2.36 -9.86 -0.54
C ASN A 51 -0.90 -10.23 -0.73
N LYS A 52 -0.43 -11.12 0.14
CA LYS A 52 0.87 -11.77 0.00
C LYS A 52 0.77 -12.77 -1.14
N ILE A 53 1.55 -12.53 -2.20
CA ILE A 53 1.80 -13.51 -3.26
C ILE A 53 2.42 -14.75 -2.60
N LEU A 54 1.88 -15.93 -2.89
CA LEU A 54 2.43 -17.19 -2.38
C LEU A 54 3.75 -17.49 -3.09
N THR A 55 4.73 -18.00 -2.35
CA THR A 55 5.94 -18.57 -2.97
C THR A 55 5.60 -19.82 -3.76
N THR A 56 6.47 -20.24 -4.68
CA THR A 56 6.30 -21.49 -5.45
C THR A 56 6.15 -22.70 -4.54
N ALA A 57 6.98 -22.81 -3.50
CA ALA A 57 6.90 -23.87 -2.50
C ALA A 57 5.56 -23.87 -1.74
N GLN A 58 5.06 -22.68 -1.36
CA GLN A 58 3.75 -22.57 -0.70
C GLN A 58 2.60 -22.97 -1.63
N LEU A 59 2.70 -22.64 -2.93
CA LEU A 59 1.72 -23.03 -3.93
C LEU A 59 1.70 -24.55 -4.13
N GLU A 60 2.87 -25.19 -4.20
CA GLU A 60 2.99 -26.65 -4.35
C GLU A 60 2.45 -27.39 -3.13
N ALA A 61 2.80 -26.94 -1.92
CA ALA A 61 2.25 -27.51 -0.68
C ALA A 61 0.72 -27.39 -0.64
N LEU A 62 0.17 -26.25 -1.06
CA LEU A 62 -1.28 -26.06 -1.12
C LEU A 62 -1.95 -26.99 -2.14
N LYS A 63 -1.35 -27.17 -3.32
CA LYS A 63 -1.84 -28.11 -4.34
C LYS A 63 -1.85 -29.55 -3.85
N GLN A 64 -0.77 -29.99 -3.19
CA GLN A 64 -0.68 -31.32 -2.59
C GLN A 64 -1.73 -31.51 -1.50
N TRP A 65 -1.89 -30.52 -0.62
CA TRP A 65 -2.88 -30.55 0.44
C TRP A 65 -4.31 -30.64 -0.12
N ILE A 66 -4.66 -29.81 -1.11
CA ILE A 66 -5.96 -29.84 -1.78
C ILE A 66 -6.22 -31.24 -2.36
N THR A 67 -5.23 -31.78 -3.08
CA THR A 67 -5.33 -33.11 -3.69
C THR A 67 -5.58 -34.19 -2.63
N GLN A 68 -4.91 -34.11 -1.48
CA GLN A 68 -5.11 -35.03 -0.36
C GLN A 68 -6.54 -34.94 0.19
N GLN A 69 -7.11 -33.73 0.35
CA GLN A 69 -8.48 -33.58 0.85
C GLN A 69 -9.53 -34.17 -0.11
N TYR A 70 -9.31 -34.05 -1.42
CA TYR A 70 -10.19 -34.68 -2.41
C TYR A 70 -10.07 -36.20 -2.39
N LYS A 71 -8.86 -36.75 -2.23
CA LYS A 71 -8.68 -38.21 -2.06
C LYS A 71 -9.38 -38.75 -0.80
N LEU A 72 -9.48 -37.94 0.24
CA LEU A 72 -10.21 -38.26 1.47
C LEU A 72 -11.72 -38.06 1.36
N GLY A 73 -12.24 -37.58 0.22
CA GLY A 73 -13.67 -37.32 0.00
C GLY A 73 -14.22 -36.07 0.70
N LEU A 74 -13.37 -35.26 1.33
CA LEU A 74 -13.76 -34.07 2.10
C LEU A 74 -13.89 -32.82 1.22
N GLY A 75 -13.22 -32.80 0.07
CA GLY A 75 -13.08 -31.61 -0.78
C GLY A 75 -12.22 -30.53 -0.12
N ALA A 76 -12.01 -29.40 -0.81
CA ALA A 76 -11.20 -28.29 -0.29
C ALA A 76 -11.96 -26.96 -0.39
N THR A 77 -12.49 -26.48 0.74
CA THR A 77 -13.18 -25.18 0.81
C THR A 77 -12.20 -24.04 1.03
N GLN A 78 -12.62 -22.82 0.67
CA GLN A 78 -11.81 -21.60 0.85
C GLN A 78 -11.38 -21.36 2.30
N GLN A 79 -12.22 -21.70 3.27
CA GLN A 79 -11.88 -21.53 4.69
C GLN A 79 -10.80 -22.53 5.13
N MET A 80 -10.87 -23.78 4.67
CA MET A 80 -9.88 -24.79 5.00
C MET A 80 -8.53 -24.48 4.35
N THR A 81 -8.52 -24.02 3.10
CA THR A 81 -7.27 -23.62 2.41
C THR A 81 -6.63 -22.40 3.08
N PHE A 82 -7.43 -21.43 3.54
CA PHE A 82 -6.91 -20.29 4.28
C PHE A 82 -6.33 -20.69 5.65
N ALA A 83 -7.01 -21.58 6.38
CA ALA A 83 -6.52 -22.10 7.67
C ALA A 83 -5.23 -22.91 7.53
N ALA A 84 -5.11 -23.72 6.47
CA ALA A 84 -3.91 -24.49 6.16
C ALA A 84 -2.69 -23.60 5.85
N ARG A 85 -2.92 -22.40 5.29
CA ARG A 85 -1.86 -21.41 5.04
C ARG A 85 -1.35 -20.76 6.33
N THR A 86 -2.21 -20.56 7.34
CA THR A 86 -1.87 -19.80 8.56
C THR A 86 -1.29 -20.66 9.68
N LYS A 87 -1.47 -21.98 9.63
CA LYS A 87 -0.81 -22.93 10.53
C LYS A 87 0.53 -23.37 9.91
N ALA A 88 1.57 -22.56 10.09
CA ALA A 88 2.96 -22.95 9.87
C ALA A 88 3.81 -22.31 10.97
#